data_AF-A0A4P5SDS0-F1
#
_entry.id   AF-A0A4P5SDS0-F1
#
_cell.length_a   1.000
_cell.length_b   1.000
_cell.length_c   1.000
_cell.angle_alpha   90.00
_cell.angle_beta   90.00
_cell.angle_gamma   90.00
#
_symmetry.space_group_name_H-M   'P 1'
#
loop_
_entity.id
_entity.type
_entity.pdbx_description
1 polymer ?
#
loop_
_entity_poly.entity_id
_entity_poly.type
_entity_poly.pdbx_seq_one_letter_code
_entity_poly.pdbx_strand_id
1 'polypeptide(L)' 'MQDFVIENNLSFANINDGDGEVFARFNVPYQPAWVFIAKDGTVTSKIGVLSDLELEQELSRLATS' A
#
# COMPACT_ATOMS: atom_id res chain seq x y z
N MET A 1 16.32 -5.66 2.08
CA MET A 1 14.86 -5.84 2.26
C MET A 1 14.55 -6.75 3.44
N GLN A 2 15.11 -7.98 3.48
CA GLN A 2 14.77 -8.94 4.53
C GLN A 2 15.11 -8.45 5.96
N ASP A 3 16.27 -7.82 6.14
CA ASP A 3 16.66 -7.29 7.45
C ASP A 3 15.69 -6.21 7.95
N PHE A 4 15.29 -5.28 7.09
CA PHE A 4 14.29 -4.25 7.42
C PHE A 4 12.95 -4.84 7.88
N VAL A 5 12.48 -5.91 7.22
CA VAL A 5 11.25 -6.62 7.59
C VAL A 5 11.37 -7.21 9.00
N ILE A 6 12.52 -7.82 9.32
CA ILE A 6 12.79 -8.42 10.63
C ILE A 6 12.90 -7.34 11.71
N GLU A 7 13.69 -6.28 11.46
CA GLU A 7 13.93 -5.18 12.40
C GLU A 7 12.65 -4.44 12.78
N ASN A 8 11.70 -4.30 11.84
CA ASN A 8 10.42 -3.63 12.06
C ASN A 8 9.27 -4.60 12.39
N ASN A 9 9.57 -5.90 12.57
CA ASN A 9 8.60 -6.93 12.91
C ASN A 9 7.35 -6.94 11.99
N LEU A 10 7.55 -6.75 10.69
CA LEU A 10 6.44 -6.73 9.72
C LEU A 10 5.92 -8.15 9.54
N SER A 11 4.65 -8.37 9.89
CA SER A 11 4.00 -9.69 9.88
C SER A 11 3.15 -9.98 8.64
N PHE A 12 3.10 -9.04 7.69
CA PHE A 12 2.39 -9.17 6.42
C PHE A 12 3.35 -9.47 5.26
N ALA A 13 2.80 -9.86 4.11
CA ALA A 13 3.58 -10.17 2.92
C ALA A 13 4.36 -8.94 2.43
N ASN A 14 5.67 -9.08 2.32
CA ASN A 14 6.57 -8.09 1.73
C ASN A 14 7.20 -8.69 0.47
N ILE A 15 7.31 -7.90 -0.59
CA ILE A 15 7.86 -8.31 -1.88
C ILE A 15 9.00 -7.38 -2.28
N ASN A 16 9.95 -7.90 -3.06
CA ASN A 16 11.01 -7.09 -3.66
C ASN A 16 10.62 -6.70 -5.09
N ASP A 17 10.13 -5.47 -5.26
CA ASP A 17 9.76 -4.90 -6.57
C ASP A 17 10.98 -4.22 -7.24
N GLY A 18 12.09 -4.96 -7.38
CA GLY A 18 13.36 -4.40 -7.86
C GLY A 18 13.29 -3.81 -9.28
N ASP A 19 12.48 -4.42 -10.15
CA ASP A 19 12.25 -3.95 -11.53
C ASP A 19 11.10 -2.93 -11.63
N GLY A 20 10.39 -2.64 -10.52
CA GLY A 20 9.33 -1.64 -10.45
C GLY A 20 8.02 -2.01 -11.15
N GLU A 21 7.79 -3.30 -11.43
CA GLU A 21 6.59 -3.76 -12.15
C GLU A 21 5.31 -3.50 -11.35
N VAL A 22 5.35 -3.64 -10.01
CA VAL A 22 4.19 -3.37 -9.15
C VAL A 22 3.92 -1.86 -9.09
N PHE A 23 4.96 -1.04 -8.96
CA PHE A 23 4.84 0.42 -9.03
C PHE A 23 4.22 0.88 -10.36
N ALA A 24 4.73 0.35 -11.47
CA ALA A 24 4.22 0.66 -12.81
C ALA A 24 2.76 0.24 -12.98
N ARG A 25 2.38 -0.96 -12.50
CA ARG A 25 1.01 -1.47 -12.59
C ARG A 25 -0.02 -0.56 -11.93
N PHE A 26 0.36 0.09 -10.83
CA PHE A 26 -0.53 0.95 -10.05
C PHE A 26 -0.26 2.45 -10.25
N ASN A 27 0.56 2.82 -11.24
CA ASN A 27 0.95 4.21 -11.52
C ASN A 27 1.52 4.94 -10.28
N VAL A 28 2.28 4.24 -9.44
CA VAL A 28 2.94 4.82 -8.27
C VAL A 28 4.28 5.43 -8.70
N PRO A 29 4.47 6.76 -8.60
CA PRO A 29 5.68 7.41 -9.09
C PRO A 29 6.87 7.30 -8.12
N TYR A 30 6.60 7.21 -6.82
CA TYR A 30 7.60 7.11 -5.76
C TYR A 30 6.95 6.71 -4.43
N GLN A 31 7.78 6.23 -3.50
CA GLN A 31 7.39 5.94 -2.12
C GLN A 31 7.64 7.15 -1.19
N PRO A 32 6.93 7.26 -0.05
CA PRO A 32 5.83 6.39 0.39
C PRO A 32 4.55 6.60 -0.44
N ALA A 33 3.81 5.52 -0.67
CA ALA A 33 2.54 5.52 -1.36
C ALA A 33 1.69 4.33 -0.93
N TRP A 34 0.37 4.47 -1.06
CA TRP A 34 -0.63 3.47 -0.70
C TRP A 34 -1.58 3.27 -1.87
N VAL A 35 -1.94 2.00 -2.13
CA VAL A 35 -2.92 1.61 -3.13
C VAL A 35 -4.01 0.82 -2.43
N PHE A 36 -5.25 1.29 -2.55
CA PHE A 36 -6.44 0.68 -1.99
C PHE A 36 -7.26 0.06 -3.11
N ILE A 37 -7.62 -1.21 -2.96
CA ILE A 37 -8.36 -1.97 -3.96
C ILE A 37 -9.66 -2.46 -3.32
N ALA A 38 -10.80 -2.01 -3.84
CA ALA A 38 -12.12 -2.46 -3.41
C ALA A 38 -12.48 -3.84 -3.97
N LYS A 39 -13.53 -4.47 -3.43
CA LYS A 39 -13.96 -5.83 -3.82
C LYS A 39 -14.38 -5.92 -5.30
N ASP A 40 -14.90 -4.83 -5.84
CA ASP A 40 -15.29 -4.68 -7.24
C ASP A 40 -14.09 -4.45 -8.19
N GLY A 41 -12.87 -4.33 -7.64
CA GLY A 41 -11.66 -4.05 -8.39
C GLY A 41 -11.36 -2.56 -8.60
N THR A 42 -12.18 -1.65 -8.06
CA THR A 42 -11.90 -0.20 -8.09
C THR A 42 -10.62 0.11 -7.31
N VAL A 43 -9.71 0.87 -7.93
CA VAL A 43 -8.41 1.23 -7.36
C VAL A 43 -8.36 2.72 -7.03
N THR A 44 -7.92 3.06 -5.83
CA THR A 44 -7.59 4.42 -5.41
C THR A 44 -6.19 4.47 -4.80
N SER A 45 -5.50 5.60 -4.95
CA SER A 45 -4.12 5.76 -4.46
C SER A 45 -3.95 7.02 -3.61
N LYS A 46 -3.07 6.94 -2.62
CA LYS A 46 -2.60 8.08 -1.82
C LYS A 46 -1.08 8.14 -1.90
N ILE A 47 -0.54 9.28 -2.31
CA ILE A 47 0.91 9.52 -2.38
C ILE A 47 1.35 10.27 -1.12
N GLY A 48 2.47 9.86 -0.55
CA GLY A 48 3.01 10.42 0.69
C GLY A 48 2.73 9.56 1.91
N VAL A 49 3.09 10.11 3.07
CA VAL A 49 2.81 9.50 4.37
C VAL A 49 1.30 9.53 4.61
N LEU A 50 0.77 8.45 5.17
CA LEU A 50 -0.64 8.32 5.54
C LEU A 50 -0.72 8.32 7.07
N SER A 51 -1.56 9.19 7.63
CA SER A 51 -1.82 9.17 9.07
C SER A 51 -2.72 8.00 9.47
N ASP A 52 -2.70 7.62 10.75
CA ASP A 52 -3.56 6.56 11.28
C ASP A 52 -5.05 6.85 11.02
N LEU A 53 -5.48 8.11 11.19
CA LEU A 53 -6.85 8.53 10.93
C LEU A 53 -7.22 8.35 9.44
N GLU A 54 -6.35 8.72 8.52
CA GLU A 54 -6.60 8.55 7.09
C GLU A 54 -6.63 7.07 6.69
N LEU A 55 -5.75 6.25 7.29
CA LEU A 55 -5.75 4.81 7.08
C LEU A 55 -7.06 4.18 7.55
N GLU A 56 -7.52 4.50 8.75
CA GLU A 56 -8.79 4.00 9.30
C GLU A 56 -9.99 4.39 8.43
N GLN A 57 -9.99 5.62 7.89
CA GLN A 57 -11.03 6.08 6.98
C GLN A 57 -11.06 5.30 5.67
N GLU A 58 -9.89 5.06 5.04
CA GLU A 58 -9.82 4.28 3.81
C GLU A 58 -10.22 2.82 4.03
N LEU A 59 -9.80 2.20 5.14
CA LEU A 59 -10.19 0.84 5.49
C LEU A 59 -11.71 0.72 5.78
N SER A 60 -12.30 1.70 6.47
CA SER A 60 -13.74 1.75 6.72
C SER A 60 -14.54 1.92 5.43
N ARG A 61 -14.04 2.74 4.49
CA ARG A 61 -14.62 2.89 3.15
C ARG A 61 -14.58 1.56 2.39
N LEU A 62 -13.44 0.86 2.39
CA LEU A 62 -13.28 -0.44 1.72
C LEU A 62 -14.17 -1.54 2.31
N ALA A 63 -14.41 -1.52 3.63
CA ALA A 63 -15.26 -2.51 4.29
C ALA A 63 -16.74 -2.43 3.86
N THR A 64 -17.17 -1.25 3.40
CA THR A 64 -18.55 -0.97 2.97
C THR A 64 -18.72 -0.86 1.45
N SER A 65 -17.62 -0.91 0.69
CA SER A 65 -17.61 -0.92 -0.77
C SER A 65 -17.75 -2.34 -1.35
#